data_AF-A0A6B2LGP7-F1
#
_entry.id   AF-A0A6B2LGP7-F1
#
_cell.length_a   1.000
_cell.length_b   1.000
_cell.length_c   1.000
_cell.angle_alpha   90.00
_cell.angle_beta   90.00
_cell.angle_gamma   90.00
#
_symmetry.space_group_name_H-M   'P 1'
#
loop_
_entity.id
_entity.type
_entity.pdbx_description
1 polymer ?
#
loop_
_entity_poly.entity_id
_entity_poly.type
_entity_poly.pdbx_seq_one_letter_code
_entity_poly.pdbx_strand_id
1 'polypeptide(L)'
;MAVPITKEIYAMAVKLSQVECILKYPDLHMEKRSKQRAKQFTVSVNQDFVQVVEKCVKVKGENWLCAPLRRSFIEIHRNPHLYGPKLISFEVWEGDNLVAGELGHVIGKIYTSLTGFYERTGTGTIQLCATGQLLHEAGIEIWDFEMSHPYKLAIGAKEIPRETWIQLHKEYRQFPSPDLTQGKSNAQAVLSKVPHKQQGPALQQ
;
A
#
# COMPACT_ATOMS: atom_id res chain seq x y z
N MET A 1 -9.35 -12.95 -8.31
CA MET A 1 -10.83 -12.78 -8.20
C MET A 1 -11.38 -13.90 -7.35
N ALA A 2 -12.46 -13.66 -6.60
CA ALA A 2 -13.19 -14.71 -5.90
C ALA A 2 -14.56 -14.89 -6.56
N VAL A 3 -14.94 -16.13 -6.86
CA VAL A 3 -16.25 -16.49 -7.41
C VAL A 3 -17.01 -17.30 -6.36
N PRO A 4 -18.19 -16.87 -5.90
CA PRO A 4 -18.95 -17.62 -4.92
C PRO A 4 -19.47 -18.93 -5.54
N ILE A 5 -19.16 -20.06 -4.88
CA ILE A 5 -19.77 -21.37 -5.16
C ILE A 5 -20.96 -21.56 -4.22
N THR A 6 -20.79 -21.20 -2.94
CA THR A 6 -21.86 -21.16 -1.93
C THR A 6 -21.73 -19.87 -1.11
N LYS A 7 -22.53 -19.71 -0.05
CA LYS A 7 -22.39 -18.57 0.88
C LYS A 7 -21.03 -18.53 1.60
N GLU A 8 -20.39 -19.69 1.80
CA GLU A 8 -19.12 -19.79 2.55
C GLU A 8 -17.95 -20.29 1.69
N ILE A 9 -18.22 -20.82 0.49
CA ILE A 9 -17.21 -21.42 -0.38
C ILE A 9 -17.01 -20.53 -1.62
N TYR A 10 -15.76 -20.18 -1.88
CA TYR A 10 -15.35 -19.35 -3.02
C TYR A 10 -14.24 -20.04 -3.82
N ALA A 11 -14.33 -19.98 -5.14
CA ALA A 11 -13.23 -20.29 -6.04
C ALA A 11 -12.32 -19.07 -6.18
N MET A 12 -11.02 -19.23 -5.93
CA MET A 12 -10.03 -18.16 -6.06
C MET A 12 -9.22 -18.33 -7.36
N ALA A 13 -9.27 -17.33 -8.23
CA ALA A 13 -8.38 -17.27 -9.39
C ALA A 13 -7.01 -16.74 -8.96
N VAL A 14 -5.97 -17.53 -9.22
CA VAL A 14 -4.57 -17.11 -9.01
C VAL A 14 -4.15 -16.21 -10.17
N LYS A 15 -3.59 -15.05 -9.85
CA LYS A 15 -3.08 -14.11 -10.83
C LYS A 15 -1.65 -14.48 -11.20
N LEU A 16 -1.39 -14.55 -12.51
CA LEU A 16 -0.08 -14.84 -13.09
C LEU A 16 0.32 -13.73 -14.06
N SER A 17 0.77 -12.60 -13.51
CA SER A 17 1.23 -11.46 -14.30
C SER A 17 2.59 -11.72 -14.93
N GLN A 18 2.77 -11.33 -16.19
CA GLN A 18 4.11 -11.34 -16.85
C GLN A 18 4.95 -10.10 -16.52
N VAL A 19 4.29 -9.04 -16.03
CA VAL A 19 4.89 -7.76 -15.66
C VAL A 19 4.34 -7.35 -14.31
N GLU A 20 5.21 -6.83 -13.46
CA GLU A 20 4.88 -6.44 -12.09
C GLU A 20 5.28 -4.98 -11.91
N CYS A 21 4.46 -4.22 -11.17
CA CYS A 21 4.74 -2.82 -10.88
C CYS A 21 5.31 -2.69 -9.48
N ILE A 22 6.53 -2.17 -9.38
CA ILE A 22 7.21 -1.97 -8.09
C ILE A 22 7.74 -0.55 -7.97
N LEU A 23 7.92 -0.08 -6.75
CA LEU A 23 8.74 1.08 -6.44
C LEU A 23 9.94 0.62 -5.61
N LYS A 24 11.14 1.03 -6.04
CA LYS A 24 12.37 0.87 -5.28
C LYS A 24 12.82 2.24 -4.76
N TYR A 25 13.39 2.29 -3.58
CA TYR A 25 14.00 3.53 -3.10
C TYR A 25 15.34 3.78 -3.79
N PRO A 26 15.71 5.05 -4.06
CA PRO A 26 15.06 6.30 -3.64
C PRO A 26 14.05 6.88 -4.68
N ASP A 27 13.41 6.06 -5.53
CA ASP A 27 12.58 6.58 -6.64
C ASP A 27 11.29 7.32 -6.20
N LEU A 28 10.87 7.19 -4.93
CA LEU A 28 9.66 7.84 -4.42
C LEU A 28 9.72 9.36 -4.58
N HIS A 29 8.68 9.94 -5.19
CA HIS A 29 8.55 11.38 -5.32
C HIS A 29 7.10 11.86 -5.32
N MET A 30 6.91 13.16 -5.10
CA MET A 30 5.58 13.79 -5.05
C MET A 30 5.57 15.20 -5.65
N GLU A 31 4.46 15.58 -6.28
CA GLU A 31 4.22 16.97 -6.69
C GLU A 31 4.12 17.94 -5.49
N LYS A 32 4.67 19.14 -5.66
CA LYS A 32 4.70 20.17 -4.61
C LYS A 32 3.31 20.58 -4.11
N ARG A 33 2.34 20.69 -5.03
CA ARG A 33 0.95 21.08 -4.70
C ARG A 33 0.27 20.05 -3.81
N SER A 34 0.55 18.76 -4.01
CA SER A 34 -0.06 17.69 -3.23
C SER A 34 0.41 17.69 -1.78
N LYS A 35 1.68 18.05 -1.51
CA LYS A 35 2.19 18.23 -0.14
C LYS A 35 1.49 19.33 0.64
N GLN A 36 1.11 20.43 0.00
CA GLN A 36 0.47 21.56 0.69
C GLN A 36 -0.92 21.21 1.23
N ARG A 37 -1.61 20.26 0.58
CA ARG A 37 -2.92 19.75 1.01
C ARG A 37 -2.84 18.86 2.24
N ALA A 38 -1.64 18.40 2.62
CA ALA A 38 -1.44 17.44 3.71
C ALA A 38 -1.58 18.03 5.13
N LYS A 39 -1.61 19.36 5.26
CA LYS A 39 -1.56 20.07 6.56
C LYS A 39 -2.61 19.60 7.57
N GLN A 40 -3.83 19.38 7.09
CA GLN A 40 -5.01 19.04 7.89
C GLN A 40 -5.16 17.54 8.16
N PHE A 41 -4.28 16.70 7.62
CA PHE A 41 -4.38 15.26 7.73
C PHE A 41 -3.33 14.69 8.69
N THR A 42 -3.67 13.59 9.34
CA THR A 42 -2.71 12.74 10.05
C THR A 42 -2.62 11.37 9.40
N VAL A 43 -1.47 10.72 9.51
CA VAL A 43 -1.24 9.35 9.04
C VAL A 43 -0.87 8.44 10.19
N SER A 44 -1.27 7.18 10.11
CA SER A 44 -0.91 6.13 11.07
C SER A 44 -0.72 4.80 10.35
N VAL A 45 -0.21 3.83 11.10
CA VAL A 45 -0.07 2.45 10.67
C VAL A 45 -0.71 1.54 11.71
N ASN A 46 -1.57 0.62 11.26
CA ASN A 46 -2.30 -0.34 12.11
C ASN A 46 -3.22 0.30 13.16
N GLN A 47 -3.65 1.55 12.97
CA GLN A 47 -4.51 2.21 13.95
C GLN A 47 -5.94 1.68 13.92
N ASP A 48 -6.45 1.34 12.73
CA ASP A 48 -7.80 0.78 12.56
C ASP A 48 -7.89 -0.10 11.29
N PHE A 49 -7.20 -1.25 11.34
CA PHE A 49 -7.17 -2.22 10.24
C PHE A 49 -8.56 -2.69 9.82
N VAL A 50 -9.46 -2.90 10.79
CA VAL A 50 -10.83 -3.37 10.52
C VAL A 50 -11.59 -2.32 9.71
N GLN A 51 -11.53 -1.05 10.10
CA GLN A 51 -12.21 0.01 9.36
C GLN A 51 -11.63 0.19 7.95
N VAL A 52 -10.32 0.03 7.76
CA VAL A 52 -9.69 0.06 6.42
C VAL A 52 -10.23 -1.07 5.54
N VAL A 53 -10.35 -2.28 6.06
CA VAL A 53 -10.94 -3.43 5.34
C VAL A 53 -12.38 -3.14 4.94
N GLU A 54 -13.22 -2.69 5.88
CA GLU A 54 -14.64 -2.41 5.62
C GLU A 54 -14.83 -1.28 4.59
N LYS A 55 -14.02 -0.20 4.66
CA LYS A 55 -14.08 0.88 3.66
C LYS A 55 -13.60 0.44 2.28
N CYS A 56 -12.58 -0.43 2.20
CA CYS A 56 -12.16 -1.03 0.93
C CYS A 56 -13.31 -1.79 0.25
N VAL A 57 -14.02 -2.62 1.02
CA VAL A 57 -15.18 -3.39 0.52
C VAL A 57 -16.31 -2.47 0.11
N LYS A 58 -16.62 -1.46 0.93
CA LYS A 58 -17.67 -0.48 0.61
C LYS A 58 -17.42 0.24 -0.71
N VAL A 59 -16.17 0.59 -1.01
CA VAL A 59 -15.80 1.32 -2.23
C VAL A 59 -15.66 0.41 -3.45
N LYS A 60 -15.10 -0.79 -3.30
CA LYS A 60 -14.76 -1.67 -4.44
C LYS A 60 -15.74 -2.83 -4.65
N GLY A 61 -16.74 -2.94 -3.78
CA GLY A 61 -17.60 -4.11 -3.69
C GLY A 61 -16.91 -5.33 -3.08
N GLU A 62 -17.71 -6.34 -2.80
CA GLU A 62 -17.25 -7.63 -2.31
C GLU A 62 -16.72 -8.47 -3.48
N ASN A 63 -15.45 -8.26 -3.81
CA ASN A 63 -14.75 -8.92 -4.91
C ASN A 63 -13.90 -10.10 -4.41
N TRP A 64 -12.57 -10.04 -4.58
CA TRP A 64 -11.66 -11.00 -3.97
C TRP A 64 -11.62 -10.89 -2.43
N LEU A 65 -11.93 -9.72 -1.87
CA LEU A 65 -11.97 -9.48 -0.42
C LEU A 65 -13.32 -9.92 0.18
N CYS A 66 -13.71 -11.17 -0.09
CA CYS A 66 -14.95 -11.78 0.38
C CYS A 66 -14.95 -12.05 1.90
N ALA A 67 -16.13 -12.27 2.49
CA ALA A 67 -16.29 -12.39 3.93
C ALA A 67 -15.34 -13.40 4.61
N PRO A 68 -15.13 -14.63 4.08
CA PRO A 68 -14.16 -15.55 4.66
C PRO A 68 -12.74 -14.99 4.68
N LEU A 69 -12.31 -14.34 3.59
CA LEU A 69 -10.96 -13.77 3.49
C LEU A 69 -10.78 -12.58 4.44
N ARG A 70 -11.81 -11.74 4.62
CA ARG A 70 -11.77 -10.64 5.61
C ARG A 70 -11.56 -11.14 7.02
N ARG A 71 -12.30 -12.19 7.41
CA ARG A 71 -12.14 -12.83 8.72
C ARG A 71 -10.71 -13.33 8.91
N SER A 72 -10.16 -14.03 7.91
CA SER A 72 -8.77 -14.49 7.96
C SER A 72 -7.77 -13.34 8.04
N PHE A 73 -7.99 -12.24 7.31
CA PHE A 73 -7.09 -11.09 7.36
C PHE A 73 -7.10 -10.39 8.72
N ILE A 74 -8.28 -10.22 9.32
CA ILE A 74 -8.41 -9.66 10.66
C ILE A 74 -7.71 -10.55 11.69
N GLU A 75 -7.86 -11.87 11.56
CA GLU A 75 -7.20 -12.84 12.43
C GLU A 75 -5.67 -12.78 12.30
N ILE A 76 -5.15 -12.77 11.08
CA ILE A 76 -3.70 -12.67 10.81
C ILE A 76 -3.14 -11.36 11.35
N HIS A 77 -3.86 -10.25 11.18
CA HIS A 77 -3.45 -8.95 11.68
C HIS A 77 -3.38 -8.91 13.22
N ARG A 78 -4.35 -9.52 13.91
CA ARG A 78 -4.40 -9.56 15.39
C ARG A 78 -3.36 -10.50 16.00
N ASN A 79 -3.01 -11.57 15.29
CA ASN A 79 -2.14 -12.62 15.78
C ASN A 79 -0.91 -12.81 14.88
N PRO A 80 -0.09 -11.78 14.63
CA PRO A 80 0.97 -11.82 13.63
C PRO A 80 2.08 -12.84 13.94
N HIS A 81 2.21 -13.31 15.18
CA HIS A 81 3.18 -14.34 15.58
C HIS A 81 2.75 -15.77 15.22
N LEU A 82 1.47 -15.99 14.96
CA LEU A 82 0.93 -17.30 14.57
C LEU A 82 1.05 -17.56 13.07
N TYR A 83 1.36 -16.53 12.29
CA TYR A 83 1.37 -16.56 10.84
C TYR A 83 2.71 -16.06 10.28
N GLY A 84 3.04 -16.48 9.06
CA GLY A 84 4.25 -16.00 8.37
C GLY A 84 4.17 -14.52 7.96
N PRO A 85 3.17 -14.10 7.17
CA PRO A 85 3.05 -12.71 6.73
C PRO A 85 2.44 -11.82 7.81
N LYS A 86 2.92 -10.57 7.89
CA LYS A 86 2.28 -9.52 8.71
C LYS A 86 1.34 -8.70 7.85
N LEU A 87 0.05 -8.65 8.21
CA LEU A 87 -0.91 -7.77 7.57
C LEU A 87 -0.89 -6.38 8.21
N ILE A 88 -0.75 -5.37 7.37
CA ILE A 88 -0.53 -3.99 7.78
C ILE A 88 -1.55 -3.10 7.08
N SER A 89 -2.09 -2.12 7.81
CA SER A 89 -2.87 -1.04 7.24
C SER A 89 -2.16 0.30 7.38
N PHE A 90 -2.34 1.15 6.37
CA PHE A 90 -1.95 2.56 6.41
C PHE A 90 -3.21 3.42 6.36
N GLU A 91 -3.27 4.43 7.22
CA GLU A 91 -4.45 5.26 7.35
C GLU A 91 -4.15 6.74 7.12
N VAL A 92 -5.09 7.47 6.53
CA VAL A 92 -5.11 8.94 6.48
C VAL A 92 -6.38 9.42 7.14
N TRP A 93 -6.23 10.31 8.11
CA TRP A 93 -7.33 10.85 8.92
C TRP A 93 -7.50 12.35 8.72
N GLU A 94 -8.75 12.81 8.70
CA GLU A 94 -9.12 14.22 8.88
C GLU A 94 -9.85 14.34 10.22
N GLY A 95 -9.13 14.80 11.26
CA GLY A 95 -9.58 14.63 12.64
C GLY A 95 -9.71 13.15 13.00
N ASP A 96 -10.92 12.73 13.35
CA ASP A 96 -11.23 11.32 13.68
C ASP A 96 -11.81 10.53 12.49
N ASN A 97 -12.02 11.19 11.34
CA ASN A 97 -12.57 10.54 10.16
C ASN A 97 -11.46 9.89 9.33
N LEU A 98 -11.54 8.58 9.10
CA LEU A 98 -10.66 7.87 8.17
C LEU A 98 -11.02 8.22 6.73
N VAL A 99 -10.21 9.01 6.02
CA VAL A 99 -10.56 9.55 4.68
C VAL A 99 -9.81 8.88 3.53
N ALA A 100 -8.79 8.09 3.82
CA ALA A 100 -8.13 7.19 2.88
C ALA A 100 -7.37 6.11 3.65
N GLY A 101 -7.08 5.00 3.01
CA GLY A 101 -6.23 3.98 3.59
C GLY A 101 -6.02 2.82 2.63
N GLU A 102 -5.05 1.98 2.96
CA GLU A 102 -4.82 0.72 2.27
C GLU A 102 -4.42 -0.38 3.24
N LEU A 103 -4.64 -1.62 2.81
CA LEU A 103 -4.05 -2.79 3.44
C LEU A 103 -3.08 -3.49 2.49
N GLY A 104 -2.04 -4.04 3.10
CA GLY A 104 -1.01 -4.80 2.43
C GLY A 104 -0.39 -5.82 3.38
N HIS A 105 0.68 -6.46 2.93
CA HIS A 105 1.42 -7.42 3.73
C HIS A 105 2.93 -7.22 3.60
N VAL A 106 3.65 -7.57 4.65
CA VAL A 106 5.11 -7.50 4.68
C VAL A 106 5.70 -8.90 4.72
N ILE A 107 6.68 -9.14 3.85
CA ILE A 107 7.54 -10.33 3.87
C ILE A 107 8.98 -9.86 3.69
N GLY A 108 9.76 -9.96 4.75
CA GLY A 108 11.11 -9.41 4.82
C GLY A 108 11.12 -7.92 4.52
N LYS A 109 11.90 -7.50 3.53
CA LYS A 109 12.01 -6.08 3.12
C LYS A 109 11.08 -5.71 1.95
N ILE A 110 10.01 -6.49 1.75
CA ILE A 110 9.00 -6.27 0.71
C ILE A 110 7.68 -5.93 1.39
N TYR A 111 7.04 -4.84 0.95
CA TYR A 111 5.64 -4.57 1.23
C TYR A 111 4.82 -4.68 -0.05
N THR A 112 3.77 -5.50 -0.03
CA THR A 112 2.86 -5.67 -1.17
C THR A 112 1.50 -5.05 -0.85
N SER A 113 1.15 -4.01 -1.60
CA SER A 113 -0.16 -3.36 -1.54
C SER A 113 -1.25 -4.26 -2.12
N LEU A 114 -2.29 -4.55 -1.34
CA LEU A 114 -3.39 -5.41 -1.79
C LEU A 114 -4.57 -4.58 -2.29
N THR A 115 -5.02 -3.62 -1.49
CA THR A 115 -6.11 -2.73 -1.85
C THR A 115 -6.17 -1.52 -0.94
N GLY A 116 -6.60 -0.38 -1.47
CA GLY A 116 -6.95 0.80 -0.70
C GLY A 116 -8.20 1.49 -1.21
N PHE A 117 -8.59 2.55 -0.51
CA PHE A 117 -9.71 3.43 -0.81
C PHE A 117 -9.32 4.89 -0.50
N TYR A 118 -10.09 5.83 -1.04
CA TYR A 118 -10.04 7.23 -0.65
C TYR A 118 -11.42 7.85 -0.85
N GLU A 119 -11.79 8.78 0.03
CA GLU A 119 -13.13 9.42 0.01
C GLU A 119 -13.09 10.88 -0.48
N ARG A 120 -11.90 11.47 -0.62
CA ARG A 120 -11.73 12.87 -1.01
C ARG A 120 -10.65 13.07 -2.05
N THR A 121 -10.81 14.08 -2.88
CA THR A 121 -9.82 14.46 -3.90
C THR A 121 -8.48 14.76 -3.26
N GLY A 122 -7.44 14.05 -3.68
CA GLY A 122 -6.07 14.23 -3.21
C GLY A 122 -5.67 13.40 -1.99
N THR A 123 -6.62 12.83 -1.22
CA THR A 123 -6.25 11.98 -0.08
C THR A 123 -5.60 10.67 -0.53
N GLY A 124 -5.93 10.16 -1.72
CA GLY A 124 -5.24 9.00 -2.30
C GLY A 124 -3.74 9.25 -2.58
N THR A 125 -3.38 10.42 -3.14
CA THR A 125 -1.95 10.75 -3.35
C THR A 125 -1.22 10.99 -2.03
N ILE A 126 -1.89 11.61 -1.05
CA ILE A 126 -1.34 11.77 0.31
C ILE A 126 -1.10 10.40 0.95
N GLN A 127 -2.09 9.50 0.87
CA GLN A 127 -2.01 8.13 1.37
C GLN A 127 -0.82 7.39 0.77
N LEU A 128 -0.70 7.37 -0.56
CA LEU A 128 0.39 6.68 -1.24
C LEU A 128 1.77 7.25 -0.87
N CYS A 129 1.96 8.57 -0.99
CA CYS A 129 3.27 9.15 -0.72
C CYS A 129 3.66 9.04 0.76
N ALA A 130 2.71 9.14 1.69
CA ALA A 130 2.98 8.96 3.11
C ALA A 130 3.33 7.51 3.41
N THR A 131 2.57 6.54 2.86
CA THR A 131 2.86 5.11 2.99
C THR A 131 4.27 4.80 2.47
N GLY A 132 4.59 5.26 1.26
CA GLY A 132 5.93 5.12 0.69
C GLY A 132 7.04 5.69 1.57
N GLN A 133 6.80 6.85 2.19
CA GLN A 133 7.80 7.44 3.10
C GLN A 133 7.97 6.62 4.38
N LEU A 134 6.88 6.17 4.98
CA LEU A 134 6.89 5.37 6.21
C LEU A 134 7.55 4.01 5.98
N LEU A 135 7.25 3.36 4.85
CA LEU A 135 7.91 2.13 4.41
C LEU A 135 9.43 2.33 4.25
N HIS A 136 9.85 3.44 3.63
CA HIS A 136 11.26 3.77 3.47
C HIS A 136 11.97 3.92 4.81
N GLU A 137 11.37 4.67 5.73
CA GLU A 137 11.93 4.92 7.07
C GLU A 137 12.08 3.64 7.89
N ALA A 138 11.19 2.67 7.67
CA ALA A 138 11.26 1.36 8.31
C ALA A 138 12.22 0.38 7.62
N GLY A 139 12.87 0.77 6.52
CA GLY A 139 13.85 -0.07 5.81
C GLY A 139 13.23 -1.11 4.86
N ILE A 140 11.98 -0.90 4.42
CA ILE A 140 11.43 -1.61 3.25
C ILE A 140 12.19 -1.13 2.00
N GLU A 141 12.54 -2.06 1.13
CA GLU A 141 13.35 -1.79 -0.07
C GLU A 141 12.52 -1.87 -1.35
N ILE A 142 11.46 -2.69 -1.31
CA ILE A 142 10.56 -2.93 -2.43
C ILE A 142 9.13 -2.71 -1.97
N TRP A 143 8.47 -1.77 -2.62
CA TRP A 143 7.03 -1.63 -2.56
C TRP A 143 6.41 -2.23 -3.82
N ASP A 144 5.80 -3.39 -3.68
CA ASP A 144 5.11 -4.12 -4.74
C ASP A 144 3.65 -3.67 -4.84
N PHE A 145 3.25 -3.25 -6.03
CA PHE A 145 1.91 -2.80 -6.36
C PHE A 145 1.12 -3.77 -7.23
N GLU A 146 1.75 -4.89 -7.62
CA GLU A 146 1.34 -5.87 -8.62
C GLU A 146 1.09 -5.28 -10.03
N MET A 147 0.14 -4.35 -10.18
CA MET A 147 -0.25 -3.76 -11.47
C MET A 147 0.07 -2.28 -11.51
N SER A 148 0.52 -1.84 -12.68
CA SER A 148 0.72 -0.43 -12.94
C SER A 148 -0.61 0.31 -13.05
N HIS A 149 -0.61 1.54 -12.57
CA HIS A 149 -1.65 2.52 -12.82
C HIS A 149 -0.98 3.89 -12.93
N PRO A 150 -1.54 4.85 -13.69
CA PRO A 150 -0.93 6.16 -13.88
C PRO A 150 -0.51 6.85 -12.58
N TYR A 151 -1.32 6.71 -11.52
CA TYR A 151 -1.02 7.30 -10.21
C TYR A 151 0.16 6.63 -9.46
N LYS A 152 0.46 5.35 -9.73
CA LYS A 152 1.62 4.64 -9.16
C LYS A 152 2.90 5.07 -9.87
N LEU A 153 2.85 5.12 -11.20
CA LEU A 153 3.96 5.60 -12.02
C LEU A 153 4.29 7.07 -11.69
N ALA A 154 3.26 7.87 -11.40
CA ALA A 154 3.42 9.28 -11.02
C ALA A 154 4.20 9.51 -9.72
N ILE A 155 4.34 8.50 -8.85
CA ILE A 155 5.11 8.58 -7.60
C ILE A 155 6.46 7.86 -7.68
N GLY A 156 6.85 7.33 -8.85
CA GLY A 156 8.14 6.67 -9.07
C GLY A 156 8.09 5.15 -9.20
N ALA A 157 6.90 4.54 -9.19
CA ALA A 157 6.80 3.12 -9.52
C ALA A 157 7.17 2.86 -10.99
N LYS A 158 7.71 1.67 -11.26
CA LYS A 158 8.15 1.20 -12.56
C LYS A 158 7.63 -0.21 -12.80
N GLU A 159 7.44 -0.56 -14.06
CA GLU A 159 7.14 -1.92 -14.47
C GLU A 159 8.44 -2.70 -14.63
N ILE A 160 8.44 -3.95 -14.18
CA ILE A 160 9.56 -4.88 -14.33
C ILE A 160 9.07 -6.24 -14.84
N PRO A 161 9.92 -7.00 -15.58
CA PRO A 161 9.61 -8.37 -15.96
C PRO A 161 9.39 -9.27 -14.74
N ARG A 162 8.47 -10.25 -14.85
CA ARG A 162 8.18 -11.22 -13.78
C ARG A 162 9.43 -11.94 -13.27
N GLU A 163 10.34 -12.31 -14.16
CA GLU A 163 11.58 -13.03 -13.78
C GLU A 163 12.46 -12.17 -12.87
N THR A 164 12.61 -10.88 -13.20
CA THR A 164 13.29 -9.91 -12.34
C THR A 164 12.59 -9.76 -11.00
N TRP A 165 11.24 -9.72 -11.00
CA TRP A 165 10.49 -9.67 -9.74
C TRP A 165 10.79 -10.92 -8.89
N ILE A 166 10.69 -12.12 -9.45
CA ILE A 166 10.92 -13.36 -8.70
C ILE A 166 12.31 -13.39 -8.06
N GLN A 167 13.35 -12.91 -8.76
CA GLN A 167 14.72 -12.83 -8.21
C GLN A 167 14.77 -11.88 -7.00
N LEU A 168 14.25 -10.66 -7.15
CA LEU A 168 14.18 -9.68 -6.07
C LEU A 168 13.35 -10.21 -4.89
N HIS A 169 12.18 -10.82 -5.15
CA HIS A 169 11.34 -11.39 -4.10
C HIS A 169 12.10 -12.47 -3.30
N LYS A 170 12.82 -13.37 -3.98
CA LYS A 170 13.62 -14.43 -3.35
C LYS A 170 14.74 -13.89 -2.47
N GLU A 171 15.37 -12.80 -2.89
CA GLU A 171 16.42 -12.13 -2.14
C GLU A 171 15.84 -11.39 -0.91
N TYR A 172 14.90 -10.47 -1.13
CA TYR A 172 14.44 -9.56 -0.09
C TYR A 172 13.52 -10.21 0.96
N ARG A 173 12.91 -11.37 0.65
CA ARG A 173 12.13 -12.13 1.63
C ARG A 173 12.96 -12.80 2.72
N GLN A 174 14.28 -12.89 2.55
CA GLN A 174 15.19 -13.54 3.51
C GLN A 174 15.52 -12.62 4.71
N PHE A 175 15.33 -11.31 4.55
CA PHE A 175 15.60 -10.35 5.60
C PHE A 175 14.50 -10.37 6.67
N PRO A 176 14.78 -9.94 7.91
CA PRO A 176 13.75 -9.76 8.92
C PRO A 176 12.76 -8.68 8.48
N SER A 177 11.47 -8.90 8.76
CA SER A 177 10.43 -7.90 8.50
C SER A 177 10.48 -6.81 9.57
N PRO A 178 10.54 -5.52 9.20
CA PRO A 178 10.55 -4.43 10.17
C PRO A 178 9.22 -4.36 10.93
N ASP A 179 9.22 -3.64 12.06
CA ASP A 179 7.99 -3.17 12.68
C ASP A 179 7.59 -1.85 12.02
N LEU A 180 6.37 -1.81 11.47
CA LEU A 180 5.80 -0.64 10.81
C LEU A 180 4.82 0.12 11.72
N THR A 181 4.49 -0.42 12.89
CA THR A 181 3.43 0.11 13.73
C THR A 181 3.77 1.51 14.20
N GLN A 182 2.88 2.46 13.92
CA GLN A 182 3.10 3.86 14.26
C GLN A 182 1.77 4.55 14.55
N GLY A 183 1.74 5.30 15.66
CA GLY A 183 0.60 6.15 16.01
C GLY A 183 0.39 7.30 15.03
N LYS A 184 -0.67 8.08 15.25
CA LYS A 184 -0.98 9.23 14.40
C LYS A 184 0.15 10.26 14.39
N SER A 185 0.58 10.67 13.19
CA SER A 185 1.55 11.72 12.94
C SER A 185 1.03 12.69 11.88
N ASN A 186 1.48 13.95 11.88
CA ASN A 186 1.03 14.91 10.88
C ASN A 186 1.51 14.50 9.47
N ALA A 187 0.59 14.44 8.51
CA ALA A 187 0.90 13.98 7.15
C ALA A 187 1.89 14.91 6.44
N GLN A 188 1.84 16.22 6.68
CA GLN A 188 2.79 17.16 6.09
C GLN A 188 4.22 16.94 6.61
N ALA A 189 4.38 16.60 7.90
CA ALA A 189 5.68 16.32 8.49
C ALA A 189 6.31 15.02 7.94
N VAL A 190 5.49 14.00 7.67
CA VAL A 190 5.97 12.80 6.96
C VAL A 190 6.37 13.17 5.53
N LEU A 191 5.50 13.85 4.80
CA LEU A 191 5.71 14.19 3.39
C LEU A 191 6.81 15.24 3.13
N SER A 192 7.29 15.97 4.14
CA SER A 192 8.40 16.91 3.96
C SER A 192 9.69 16.20 3.55
N LYS A 193 9.83 14.92 3.91
CA LYS A 193 10.99 14.07 3.59
C LYS A 193 10.93 13.44 2.19
N VAL A 194 9.75 13.42 1.56
CA VAL A 194 9.58 12.87 0.20
C VAL A 194 10.17 13.85 -0.82
N PRO A 195 11.06 13.45 -1.74
CA PRO A 195 11.56 14.33 -2.80
C PRO A 195 10.45 14.90 -3.70
N HIS A 196 10.71 16.07 -4.28
CA HIS A 196 9.85 16.58 -5.35
C HIS A 196 10.15 15.86 -6.66
N LYS A 197 9.11 15.63 -7.46
CA LYS A 197 9.28 15.14 -8.83
C LYS A 197 10.20 16.11 -9.59
N GLN A 198 11.39 15.64 -9.96
CA GLN A 198 12.26 16.40 -10.85
C GLN A 198 11.59 16.45 -12.22
N GLN A 199 11.59 17.61 -12.87
CA GLN A 199 11.24 17.67 -14.28
C GLN A 199 12.34 16.92 -15.03
N GLY A 200 12.01 15.74 -15.58
CA GLY A 200 12.88 15.10 -16.56
C GLY A 200 13.05 16.02 -17.77
N PRO A 201 14.09 15.84 -18.60
CA PRO A 201 14.21 16.60 -19.84
C PRO A 201 12.90 16.45 -20.62
N ALA A 202 12.34 17.57 -21.08
CA ALA A 202 11.20 17.55 -21.97
C ALA A 202 11.55 16.61 -23.13
N LEU A 203 10.74 15.58 -23.34
CA LEU A 203 10.82 14.74 -24.53
C LEU A 203 10.70 15.69 -25.72
N GLN A 204 11.83 15.97 -26.38
CA GLN A 204 11.83 16.63 -27.67
C GLN A 204 11.10 15.67 -28.62
N GLN A 205 10.01 16.18 -29.18
CA GLN A 205 9.19 15.49 -30.18
C GLN A 205 9.98 15.25 -31.46
#